data_AF-A0A9D6XSL2-F1
#
_entry.id   AF-A0A9D6XSL2-F1
#
_cell.length_a   1.000
_cell.length_b   1.000
_cell.length_c   1.000
_cell.angle_alpha   90.00
_cell.angle_beta   90.00
_cell.angle_gamma   90.00
#
_symmetry.space_group_name_H-M   'P 1'
#
loop_
_entity.id
_entity.type
_entity.pdbx_description
1 polymer ?
#
loop_
_entity_poly.entity_id
_entity_poly.type
_entity_poly.pdbx_seq_one_letter_code
_entity_poly.pdbx_strand_id
1 'polypeptide(L)'
;MDEPGRPLTIQPAASAEGASLPAPRKRRLSARELAARRANIAQAHAADKDFTYRATPRRHAASLANIQKAIAWRRSREGNARARLNALQHGLDALQFGAAFEKLADAPEDSSQHYARVRRIFRPETEEEDRLTERLARASWRRIRLFRARARYEQTAWQKWAARAGKLQHIALEAFSDRAVAVSRLLFRAEKMETEAFALERRIEQILKSLLHERGRKSKV
;
A
#
# COMPACT_ATOMS: atom_id res chain seq x y z
N MET A 1 -57.13 -37.93 8.87
CA MET A 1 -56.71 -38.66 7.66
C MET A 1 -55.52 -37.87 7.12
N ASP A 2 -54.35 -38.24 7.62
CA ASP A 2 -53.07 -37.57 7.39
C ASP A 2 -52.38 -38.22 6.19
N GLU A 3 -51.93 -37.43 5.22
CA GLU A 3 -51.08 -37.90 4.12
C GLU A 3 -49.59 -37.86 4.51
N PRO A 4 -48.83 -38.95 4.32
CA PRO A 4 -47.41 -38.99 4.65
C PRO A 4 -46.50 -38.64 3.45
N GLY A 5 -45.60 -37.69 3.72
CA GLY A 5 -44.18 -37.62 3.31
C GLY A 5 -43.70 -38.28 2.02
N ARG A 6 -43.32 -37.45 1.04
CA ARG A 6 -42.29 -37.77 0.03
C ARG A 6 -40.99 -37.03 0.35
N PRO A 7 -39.82 -37.71 0.38
CA PRO A 7 -38.54 -37.05 0.61
C PRO A 7 -38.04 -36.32 -0.65
N LEU A 8 -37.54 -35.09 -0.46
CA LEU A 8 -36.86 -34.32 -1.49
C LEU A 8 -35.45 -34.90 -1.71
N THR A 9 -35.26 -35.59 -2.83
CA THR A 9 -33.93 -36.00 -3.31
C THR A 9 -33.18 -34.77 -3.80
N ILE A 10 -32.19 -34.32 -3.03
CA ILE A 10 -31.24 -33.28 -3.45
C ILE A 10 -30.22 -33.95 -4.38
N GLN A 11 -30.30 -33.68 -5.69
CA GLN A 11 -29.21 -33.97 -6.62
C GLN A 11 -28.04 -33.01 -6.34
N PRO A 12 -26.78 -33.48 -6.27
CA PRO A 12 -25.63 -32.59 -6.20
C PRO A 12 -25.39 -31.95 -7.57
N ALA A 13 -25.44 -30.62 -7.62
CA ALA A 13 -25.04 -29.88 -8.80
C ALA A 13 -23.54 -30.08 -9.05
N ALA A 14 -23.21 -30.59 -10.23
CA ALA A 14 -21.86 -30.77 -10.72
C ALA A 14 -21.08 -29.45 -10.68
N SER A 15 -19.86 -29.53 -10.15
CA SER A 15 -18.86 -28.46 -10.14
C SER A 15 -18.58 -27.97 -11.56
N ALA A 16 -19.04 -26.75 -11.88
CA ALA A 16 -18.58 -26.04 -13.06
C ALA A 16 -17.26 -25.34 -12.74
N GLU A 17 -16.20 -25.85 -13.38
CA GLU A 17 -14.86 -25.28 -13.40
C GLU A 17 -14.87 -23.80 -13.81
N GLY A 18 -14.01 -23.02 -13.16
CA GLY A 18 -13.89 -21.58 -13.33
C GLY A 18 -13.35 -21.17 -14.70
N ALA A 19 -14.25 -20.93 -15.66
CA ALA A 19 -13.97 -20.07 -16.79
C ALA A 19 -14.12 -18.59 -16.35
N SER A 20 -13.01 -17.96 -15.97
CA SER A 20 -12.94 -16.51 -15.77
C SER A 20 -13.24 -15.81 -17.10
N LEU A 21 -14.45 -15.27 -17.26
CA LEU A 21 -14.82 -14.44 -18.41
C LEU A 21 -13.85 -13.23 -18.53
N PRO A 22 -13.38 -12.89 -19.74
CA PRO A 22 -12.53 -11.72 -19.95
C PRO A 22 -13.27 -10.44 -19.55
N ALA A 23 -12.58 -9.55 -18.84
CA ALA A 23 -13.15 -8.28 -18.39
C ALA A 23 -13.72 -7.47 -19.58
N PRO A 24 -14.94 -6.90 -19.46
CA PRO A 24 -15.56 -6.17 -20.55
C PRO A 24 -14.70 -4.96 -20.95
N ARG A 25 -14.37 -4.86 -22.24
CA ARG A 25 -13.61 -3.73 -22.80
C ARG A 25 -14.36 -2.42 -22.52
N LYS A 26 -13.68 -1.42 -21.93
CA LYS A 26 -14.25 -0.09 -21.65
C LYS A 26 -14.61 0.61 -22.96
N ARG A 27 -15.89 0.60 -23.35
CA ARG A 27 -16.40 1.32 -24.53
C ARG A 27 -16.25 2.82 -24.34
N ARG A 28 -15.84 3.53 -25.40
CA ARG A 28 -15.84 5.01 -25.43
C ARG A 28 -17.29 5.50 -25.43
N LEU A 29 -17.61 6.41 -24.51
CA LEU A 29 -18.94 7.01 -24.41
C LEU A 29 -19.22 7.90 -25.62
N SER A 30 -20.41 7.80 -26.17
CA SER A 30 -20.90 8.72 -27.20
C SER A 30 -21.09 10.13 -26.64
N ALA A 31 -21.12 11.13 -27.52
CA ALA A 31 -21.35 12.53 -27.13
C ALA A 31 -22.68 12.72 -26.38
N ARG A 32 -23.73 11.98 -26.77
CA ARG A 32 -25.04 11.98 -26.11
C ARG A 32 -24.97 11.42 -24.69
N GLU A 33 -24.26 10.32 -24.49
CA GLU A 33 -24.06 9.73 -23.16
C GLU A 33 -23.24 10.64 -22.24
N LEU A 34 -22.23 11.31 -22.79
CA LEU A 34 -21.44 12.31 -22.04
C LEU A 34 -22.29 13.52 -21.63
N ALA A 35 -23.13 14.04 -22.53
CA ALA A 35 -24.04 15.14 -22.24
C ALA A 35 -25.05 14.76 -21.14
N ALA A 36 -25.67 13.58 -21.25
CA ALA A 36 -26.59 13.07 -20.23
C ALA A 36 -25.92 12.90 -18.86
N ARG A 37 -24.70 12.35 -18.82
CA ARG A 37 -23.94 12.22 -17.57
C ARG A 37 -23.60 13.58 -16.95
N ARG A 38 -23.22 14.57 -17.75
CA ARG A 38 -22.94 15.94 -17.28
C ARG A 38 -24.19 16.59 -16.70
N ALA A 39 -25.34 16.44 -17.36
CA ALA A 39 -26.63 16.93 -16.86
C ALA A 39 -27.00 16.28 -15.51
N ASN A 40 -26.84 14.96 -15.39
CA ASN A 40 -27.12 14.24 -14.15
C ASN A 40 -26.19 14.66 -13.00
N ILE A 41 -24.92 14.92 -13.28
CA ILE A 41 -23.95 15.42 -12.28
C ILE A 41 -24.33 16.84 -11.84
N ALA A 42 -24.69 17.72 -12.78
CA ALA A 42 -25.13 19.07 -12.46
C ALA A 42 -26.39 19.05 -11.58
N GLN A 43 -27.35 18.19 -11.91
CA GLN A 43 -28.55 18.00 -11.10
C GLN A 43 -28.24 17.45 -9.69
N ALA A 44 -27.31 16.50 -9.58
CA ALA A 44 -26.87 15.99 -8.29
C ALA A 44 -26.13 17.04 -7.44
N HIS A 45 -25.38 17.95 -8.07
CA HIS A 45 -24.70 19.05 -7.38
C HIS A 45 -25.65 20.16 -6.95
N ALA A 46 -26.77 20.35 -7.67
CA ALA A 46 -27.80 21.32 -7.35
C ALA A 46 -28.76 20.85 -6.23
N ALA A 47 -28.75 19.55 -5.91
CA ALA A 47 -29.57 19.00 -4.83
C ALA A 47 -29.04 19.46 -3.46
N ASP A 48 -29.96 19.64 -2.51
CA ASP A 48 -29.62 20.01 -1.14
C ASP A 48 -28.68 18.95 -0.52
N LYS A 49 -27.56 19.43 0.05
CA LYS A 49 -26.57 18.58 0.70
C LYS A 49 -27.15 17.90 1.92
N ASP A 50 -28.07 18.53 2.64
CA ASP A 50 -28.67 17.94 3.84
C ASP A 50 -29.53 16.72 3.48
N PHE A 51 -30.26 16.78 2.37
CA PHE A 51 -30.98 15.64 1.82
C PHE A 51 -30.02 14.60 1.21
N THR A 52 -28.99 15.05 0.50
CA THR A 52 -28.00 14.19 -0.17
C THR A 52 -27.12 13.42 0.82
N TYR A 53 -26.84 13.95 2.01
CA TYR A 53 -25.99 13.31 3.02
C TYR A 53 -26.76 12.78 4.23
N ARG A 54 -28.09 12.96 4.28
CA ARG A 54 -28.94 12.41 5.34
C ARG A 54 -28.65 10.93 5.59
N ALA A 55 -28.49 10.60 6.86
CA ALA A 55 -28.33 9.23 7.30
C ALA A 55 -29.69 8.51 7.25
N THR A 56 -29.92 7.75 6.18
CA THR A 56 -31.12 6.92 6.04
C THR A 56 -30.88 5.51 6.59
N PRO A 57 -31.92 4.77 6.99
CA PRO A 57 -31.77 3.39 7.47
C PRO A 57 -31.03 2.49 6.47
N ARG A 58 -31.29 2.67 5.17
CA ARG A 58 -30.60 1.97 4.09
C ARG A 58 -29.10 2.31 4.04
N ARG A 59 -28.71 3.56 4.28
CA ARG A 59 -27.30 3.98 4.34
C ARG A 59 -26.59 3.45 5.58
N HIS A 60 -27.28 3.42 6.72
CA HIS A 60 -26.75 2.79 7.93
C HIS A 60 -26.47 1.30 7.70
N ALA A 61 -27.44 0.56 7.14
CA ALA A 61 -27.26 -0.85 6.82
C ALA A 61 -26.10 -1.09 5.85
N ALA A 62 -25.99 -0.26 4.79
CA ALA A 62 -24.87 -0.34 3.84
C ALA A 62 -23.51 -0.03 4.50
N SER A 63 -23.46 0.97 5.37
CA SER A 63 -22.25 1.33 6.12
C SER A 63 -21.80 0.19 7.04
N LEU A 64 -22.73 -0.39 7.80
CA LEU A 64 -22.44 -1.54 8.67
C LEU A 64 -21.94 -2.75 7.88
N ALA A 65 -22.58 -3.08 6.75
CA ALA A 65 -22.13 -4.16 5.87
C ALA A 65 -20.72 -3.90 5.30
N ASN A 66 -20.40 -2.66 4.92
CA ASN A 66 -19.08 -2.28 4.45
C ASN A 66 -18.02 -2.38 5.55
N ILE A 67 -18.34 -1.96 6.78
CA ILE A 67 -17.46 -2.10 7.94
C ILE A 67 -17.18 -3.58 8.23
N GLN A 68 -18.21 -4.43 8.23
CA GLN A 68 -18.05 -5.87 8.41
C GLN A 68 -17.16 -6.50 7.33
N LYS A 69 -17.36 -6.14 6.06
CA LYS A 69 -16.48 -6.55 4.96
C LYS A 69 -15.04 -6.09 5.16
N ALA A 70 -14.84 -4.84 5.61
CA ALA A 70 -13.51 -4.31 5.88
C ALA A 70 -12.82 -5.04 7.06
N ILE A 71 -13.56 -5.39 8.11
CA ILE A 71 -13.07 -6.19 9.24
C ILE A 71 -12.67 -7.59 8.76
N ALA A 72 -13.54 -8.28 8.01
CA ALA A 72 -13.26 -9.59 7.46
C ALA A 72 -12.02 -9.58 6.54
N TRP A 73 -11.92 -8.57 5.69
CA TRP A 73 -10.74 -8.36 4.83
C TRP A 73 -9.47 -8.13 5.66
N ARG A 74 -9.50 -7.29 6.71
CA ARG A 74 -8.34 -7.07 7.58
C ARG A 74 -7.89 -8.32 8.35
N ARG A 75 -8.81 -9.24 8.63
CA ARG A 75 -8.52 -10.52 9.28
C ARG A 75 -7.94 -11.56 8.32
N SER A 76 -8.12 -11.39 7.00
CA SER A 76 -7.49 -12.26 6.01
C SER A 76 -5.98 -12.01 5.93
N ARG A 77 -5.21 -13.06 5.59
CA ARG A 77 -3.75 -12.96 5.44
C ARG A 77 -3.35 -11.92 4.39
N GLU A 78 -4.08 -11.88 3.29
CA GLU A 78 -3.84 -10.96 2.18
C GLU A 78 -4.21 -9.51 2.54
N GLY A 79 -5.38 -9.30 3.15
CA GLY A 79 -5.83 -7.96 3.55
C GLY A 79 -5.00 -7.39 4.69
N ASN A 80 -4.52 -8.21 5.62
CA ASN A 80 -3.55 -7.80 6.64
C ASN A 80 -2.21 -7.38 6.02
N ALA A 81 -1.69 -8.16 5.06
CA ALA A 81 -0.46 -7.83 4.36
C ALA A 81 -0.58 -6.52 3.56
N ARG A 82 -1.72 -6.30 2.90
CA ARG A 82 -2.00 -5.07 2.15
C ARG A 82 -2.19 -3.86 3.06
N ALA A 83 -2.87 -4.02 4.20
CA ALA A 83 -3.00 -2.97 5.20
C ALA A 83 -1.65 -2.58 5.82
N ARG A 84 -0.77 -3.54 6.10
CA ARG A 84 0.60 -3.29 6.57
C ARG A 84 1.44 -2.56 5.52
N LEU A 85 1.31 -2.95 4.25
CA LEU A 85 1.99 -2.26 3.16
C LEU A 85 1.47 -0.84 2.98
N ASN A 86 0.14 -0.62 2.99
CA ASN A 86 -0.43 0.71 2.92
C ASN A 86 -0.02 1.55 4.14
N ALA A 87 0.04 0.96 5.34
CA ALA A 87 0.55 1.65 6.52
C ALA A 87 2.04 1.97 6.43
N LEU A 88 2.84 1.14 5.74
CA LEU A 88 4.24 1.41 5.45
C LEU A 88 4.39 2.51 4.39
N GLN A 89 3.61 2.46 3.30
CA GLN A 89 3.57 3.50 2.26
C GLN A 89 3.10 4.85 2.82
N HIS A 90 1.99 4.87 3.56
CA HIS A 90 1.48 6.09 4.19
C HIS A 90 2.32 6.52 5.40
N GLY A 91 2.98 5.61 6.12
CA GLY A 91 3.94 5.92 7.19
C GLY A 91 5.29 6.44 6.66
N LEU A 92 5.60 6.22 5.38
CA LEU A 92 6.68 6.90 4.66
C LEU A 92 6.28 8.33 4.26
N ASP A 93 4.98 8.60 4.09
CA ASP A 93 4.43 9.92 3.73
C ASP A 93 4.06 10.80 4.92
N ALA A 94 3.65 10.23 6.06
CA ALA A 94 3.19 10.97 7.22
C ALA A 94 4.31 11.25 8.23
N LEU A 95 4.47 12.53 8.54
CA LEU A 95 5.40 13.06 9.54
C LEU A 95 4.92 12.93 10.99
N GLN A 96 3.76 12.34 11.25
CA GLN A 96 3.21 12.15 12.59
C GLN A 96 2.42 10.85 12.66
N PHE A 97 2.82 9.88 13.49
CA PHE A 97 1.95 8.81 13.98
C PHE A 97 2.49 8.16 15.28
N GLY A 98 1.56 7.73 16.14
CA GLY A 98 1.81 7.21 17.50
C GLY A 98 2.14 5.71 17.66
N ALA A 99 1.90 5.22 18.88
CA ALA A 99 2.47 4.05 19.58
C ALA A 99 2.75 2.74 18.80
N ALA A 100 2.00 2.38 17.76
CA ALA A 100 2.29 1.17 16.97
C ALA A 100 3.50 1.32 16.05
N PHE A 101 3.86 2.57 15.72
CA PHE A 101 5.01 2.95 14.91
C PHE A 101 6.13 3.61 15.70
N GLU A 102 6.02 3.80 17.02
CA GLU A 102 7.17 4.25 17.85
C GLU A 102 8.39 3.35 17.70
N LYS A 103 8.19 2.05 17.40
CA LYS A 103 9.28 1.11 17.09
C LYS A 103 9.86 1.24 15.68
N LEU A 104 9.24 2.03 14.80
CA LEU A 104 9.68 2.33 13.43
C LEU A 104 9.93 3.82 13.17
N ALA A 105 9.54 4.69 14.09
CA ALA A 105 9.69 6.12 14.03
C ALA A 105 11.17 6.42 14.30
N ASP A 106 11.88 6.86 13.26
CA ASP A 106 13.08 7.66 13.47
C ASP A 106 12.62 8.96 14.16
N ALA A 107 13.47 9.51 15.03
CA ALA A 107 13.15 10.74 15.72
C ALA A 107 12.91 11.86 14.66
N PRO A 108 11.91 12.75 14.81
CA PRO A 108 11.70 13.87 13.89
C PRO A 108 13.00 14.63 13.58
N GLU A 109 13.89 14.71 14.58
CA GLU A 109 15.22 15.31 14.55
C GLU A 109 16.14 14.66 13.51
N ASP A 110 16.03 13.35 13.27
CA ASP A 110 16.86 12.63 12.29
C ASP A 110 16.58 13.09 10.86
N SER A 111 15.31 13.40 10.56
CA SER A 111 14.90 13.86 9.23
C SER A 111 15.37 15.29 8.94
N SER A 112 15.28 16.17 9.94
CA SER A 112 15.79 17.55 9.87
C SER A 112 17.31 17.58 9.74
N GLN A 113 18.02 16.72 10.48
CA GLN A 113 19.47 16.57 10.32
C GLN A 113 19.85 16.05 8.93
N HIS A 114 19.09 15.09 8.39
CA HIS A 114 19.33 14.59 7.03
C HIS A 114 19.15 15.71 5.99
N TYR A 115 18.09 16.51 6.11
CA TYR A 115 17.91 17.68 5.26
C TYR A 115 19.06 18.69 5.39
N ALA A 116 19.51 19.00 6.62
CA ALA A 116 20.65 19.89 6.84
C ALA A 116 21.94 19.39 6.15
N ARG A 117 22.20 18.07 6.18
CA ARG A 117 23.33 17.44 5.47
C ARG A 117 23.19 17.60 3.96
N VAL A 118 22.03 17.30 3.39
CA VAL A 118 21.77 17.43 1.93
C VAL A 118 21.90 18.90 1.49
N ARG A 119 21.34 19.83 2.26
CA ARG A 119 21.46 21.27 2.00
C ARG A 119 22.90 21.75 2.04
N ARG A 120 23.73 21.23 2.94
CA ARG A 120 25.17 21.54 3.00
C ARG A 120 25.94 21.06 1.77
N ILE A 121 25.54 19.94 1.16
CA ILE A 121 26.15 19.40 -0.06
C ILE A 121 25.81 20.27 -1.26
N PHE A 122 24.53 20.58 -1.46
CA PHE A 122 24.07 21.27 -2.67
C PHE A 122 24.15 22.78 -2.61
N ARG A 123 24.16 23.37 -1.40
CA ARG A 123 24.22 24.82 -1.15
C ARG A 123 23.25 25.59 -2.07
N PRO A 124 21.93 25.39 -1.91
CA PRO A 124 20.96 26.06 -2.75
C PRO A 124 21.06 27.58 -2.57
N GLU A 125 21.03 28.30 -3.68
CA GLU A 125 21.15 29.75 -3.78
C GLU A 125 19.82 30.41 -4.17
N THR A 126 18.90 29.64 -4.76
CA THR A 126 17.56 30.10 -5.12
C THR A 126 16.50 29.35 -4.32
N GLU A 127 15.30 29.94 -4.24
CA GLU A 127 14.17 29.29 -3.59
C GLU A 127 13.79 27.96 -4.29
N GLU A 128 13.91 27.91 -5.62
CA GLU A 128 13.63 26.68 -6.37
C GLU A 128 14.68 25.60 -6.11
N GLU A 129 15.98 25.96 -6.05
CA GLU A 129 17.03 25.03 -5.65
C GLU A 129 16.81 24.51 -4.22
N ASP A 130 16.35 25.36 -3.30
CA ASP A 130 16.08 24.97 -1.91
C ASP A 130 14.90 23.99 -1.83
N ARG A 131 13.80 24.26 -2.55
CA ARG A 131 12.65 23.35 -2.68
C ARG A 131 13.04 22.01 -3.30
N LEU A 132 13.86 22.03 -4.36
CA LEU A 132 14.36 20.80 -5.00
C LEU A 132 15.28 20.01 -4.05
N THR A 133 16.14 20.70 -3.31
CA THR A 133 17.02 20.12 -2.28
C THR A 133 16.22 19.48 -1.16
N GLU A 134 15.15 20.12 -0.70
CA GLU A 134 14.24 19.57 0.31
C GLU A 134 13.54 18.30 -0.20
N ARG A 135 13.03 18.32 -1.43
CA ARG A 135 12.43 17.14 -2.07
C ARG A 135 13.42 16.00 -2.20
N LEU A 136 14.68 16.29 -2.55
CA LEU A 136 15.76 15.30 -2.61
C LEU A 136 16.03 14.67 -1.25
N ALA A 137 16.13 15.50 -0.20
CA ALA A 137 16.34 15.04 1.16
C ALA A 137 15.19 14.14 1.64
N ARG A 138 13.94 14.55 1.40
CA ARG A 138 12.76 13.74 1.74
C ARG A 138 12.74 12.40 1.01
N ALA A 139 13.00 12.39 -0.31
CA ALA A 139 13.00 11.17 -1.10
C ALA A 139 14.13 10.20 -0.68
N SER A 140 15.34 10.71 -0.49
CA SER A 140 16.48 9.91 -0.01
C SER A 140 16.26 9.40 1.42
N TRP A 141 15.68 10.20 2.31
CA TRP A 141 15.32 9.77 3.65
C TRP A 141 14.29 8.64 3.65
N ARG A 142 13.25 8.74 2.81
CA ARG A 142 12.26 7.67 2.62
C ARG A 142 12.90 6.37 2.15
N ARG A 143 13.88 6.46 1.24
CA ARG A 143 14.64 5.30 0.76
C ARG A 143 15.45 4.66 1.91
N ILE A 144 16.12 5.45 2.74
CA ILE A 144 16.83 4.96 3.93
C ILE A 144 15.84 4.26 4.89
N ARG A 145 14.69 4.89 5.18
CA ARG A 145 13.64 4.33 6.04
C ARG A 145 13.10 3.01 5.51
N LEU A 146 12.88 2.91 4.21
CA LEU A 146 12.44 1.69 3.55
C LEU A 146 13.43 0.55 3.79
N PHE A 147 14.73 0.79 3.62
CA PHE A 147 15.75 -0.24 3.88
C PHE A 147 15.89 -0.60 5.36
N ARG A 148 15.78 0.36 6.27
CA ARG A 148 15.76 0.08 7.72
C ARG A 148 14.55 -0.77 8.09
N ALA A 149 13.37 -0.45 7.56
CA ALA A 149 12.16 -1.23 7.78
C ALA A 149 12.30 -2.65 7.23
N ARG A 150 12.92 -2.81 6.05
CA ARG A 150 13.26 -4.11 5.48
C ARG A 150 14.17 -4.92 6.39
N ALA A 151 15.29 -4.34 6.83
CA ALA A 151 16.24 -5.01 7.71
C ALA A 151 15.58 -5.47 9.02
N ARG A 152 14.78 -4.60 9.65
CA ARG A 152 14.02 -4.96 10.87
C ARG A 152 13.02 -6.07 10.64
N TYR A 153 12.31 -6.04 9.50
CA TYR A 153 11.36 -7.09 9.12
C TYR A 153 12.06 -8.44 8.97
N GLU A 154 13.17 -8.49 8.23
CA GLU A 154 13.97 -9.71 8.06
C GLU A 154 14.49 -10.22 9.39
N GLN A 155 15.10 -9.35 10.20
CA GLN A 155 15.62 -9.71 11.52
C GLN A 155 14.53 -10.29 12.44
N THR A 156 13.36 -9.67 12.47
CA THR A 156 12.22 -10.16 13.26
C THR A 156 11.73 -11.52 12.76
N ALA A 157 11.73 -11.73 11.44
CA ALA A 157 11.34 -13.00 10.86
C ALA A 157 12.36 -14.10 11.18
N TRP A 158 13.66 -13.81 11.10
CA TRP A 158 14.72 -14.70 11.52
C TRP A 158 14.61 -15.10 12.98
N GLN A 159 14.39 -14.14 13.88
CA GLN A 159 14.16 -14.41 15.31
C GLN A 159 12.97 -15.33 15.55
N LYS A 160 11.86 -15.11 14.84
CA LYS A 160 10.67 -15.98 14.92
C LYS A 160 10.95 -17.39 14.41
N TRP A 161 11.72 -17.52 13.34
CA TRP A 161 12.12 -18.82 12.80
C TRP A 161 13.07 -19.54 13.75
N ALA A 162 14.08 -18.86 14.29
CA ALA A 162 15.00 -19.40 15.28
C ALA A 162 14.25 -19.87 16.54
N ALA A 163 13.31 -19.06 17.06
CA ALA A 163 12.49 -19.42 18.20
C ALA A 163 11.61 -20.67 17.95
N ARG A 164 11.09 -20.83 16.73
CA ARG A 164 10.30 -22.02 16.34
C ARG A 164 11.15 -23.25 16.06
N ALA A 165 12.41 -23.07 15.66
CA ALA A 165 13.27 -24.17 15.26
C ALA A 165 13.60 -25.13 16.42
N GLY A 166 13.48 -24.67 17.68
CA GLY A 166 13.78 -25.45 18.88
C GLY A 166 15.25 -25.88 18.98
N LYS A 167 15.62 -26.59 20.05
CA LYS A 167 16.91 -27.30 20.14
C LYS A 167 16.75 -28.70 19.55
N LEU A 168 16.56 -28.82 18.23
CA LEU A 168 16.50 -30.13 17.58
C LEU A 168 17.91 -30.56 17.18
N GLN A 169 18.41 -31.61 17.83
CA GLN A 169 19.72 -32.20 17.53
C GLN A 169 19.74 -32.95 16.19
N HIS A 170 18.58 -33.43 15.73
CA HIS A 170 18.38 -34.01 14.40
C HIS A 170 17.09 -33.48 13.77
N ILE A 171 17.17 -33.11 12.48
CA ILE A 171 16.04 -32.62 11.69
C ILE A 171 15.89 -33.57 10.50
N ALA A 172 14.69 -34.12 10.29
CA ALA A 172 14.36 -34.92 9.10
C ALA A 172 14.52 -34.09 7.81
N LEU A 173 14.88 -34.73 6.70
CA LEU A 173 15.17 -34.06 5.43
C LEU A 173 13.98 -33.23 4.92
N GLU A 174 12.76 -33.72 5.11
CA GLU A 174 11.52 -33.05 4.74
C GLU A 174 11.34 -31.77 5.55
N ALA A 175 11.54 -31.84 6.87
CA ALA A 175 11.47 -30.69 7.76
C ALA A 175 12.58 -29.66 7.49
N PHE A 176 13.77 -30.12 7.07
CA PHE A 176 14.85 -29.25 6.60
C PHE A 176 14.47 -28.53 5.30
N SER A 177 13.88 -29.25 4.35
CA SER A 177 13.44 -28.72 3.06
C SER A 177 12.33 -27.68 3.21
N ASP A 178 11.36 -27.93 4.09
CA ASP A 178 10.30 -26.97 4.43
C ASP A 178 10.86 -25.68 5.03
N ARG A 179 11.86 -25.80 5.92
CA ARG A 179 12.57 -24.64 6.48
C ARG A 179 13.31 -23.87 5.40
N ALA A 180 14.01 -24.55 4.50
CA ALA A 180 14.72 -23.92 3.39
C ALA A 180 13.76 -23.16 2.46
N VAL A 181 12.64 -23.76 2.07
CA VAL A 181 11.59 -23.09 1.27
C VAL A 181 11.03 -21.87 2.01
N ALA A 182 10.83 -21.98 3.32
CA ALA A 182 10.29 -20.87 4.11
C ALA A 182 11.28 -19.70 4.26
N VAL A 183 12.58 -20.00 4.40
CA VAL A 183 13.67 -19.01 4.37
C VAL A 183 13.77 -18.36 2.99
N SER A 184 13.75 -19.14 1.91
CA SER A 184 13.72 -18.60 0.55
C SER A 184 12.54 -17.66 0.35
N ARG A 185 11.34 -18.04 0.79
CA ARG A 185 10.16 -17.14 0.74
C ARG A 185 10.32 -15.89 1.59
N LEU A 186 11.10 -15.91 2.67
CA LEU A 186 11.39 -14.73 3.47
C LEU A 186 12.30 -13.76 2.72
N LEU A 187 13.40 -14.28 2.17
CA LEU A 187 14.41 -13.50 1.43
C LEU A 187 13.81 -12.93 0.14
N PHE A 188 13.11 -13.75 -0.64
CA PHE A 188 12.59 -13.40 -1.96
C PHE A 188 11.19 -12.75 -1.94
N ARG A 189 10.59 -12.47 -0.77
CA ARG A 189 9.31 -11.72 -0.69
C ARG A 189 9.46 -10.20 -0.92
N ALA A 190 10.58 -9.77 -1.50
CA ALA A 190 10.98 -8.37 -1.58
C ALA A 190 10.38 -7.57 -2.72
N GLU A 191 9.73 -8.21 -3.68
CA GLU A 191 9.27 -7.59 -4.93
C GLU A 191 8.57 -6.23 -4.75
N LYS A 192 7.69 -6.11 -3.74
CA LYS A 192 7.00 -4.84 -3.46
C LYS A 192 7.93 -3.77 -2.89
N MET A 193 8.86 -4.12 -2.02
CA MET A 193 9.84 -3.17 -1.48
C MET A 193 10.87 -2.77 -2.53
N GLU A 194 11.24 -3.68 -3.42
CA GLU A 194 12.11 -3.39 -4.58
C GLU A 194 11.43 -2.43 -5.54
N THR A 195 10.13 -2.62 -5.81
CA THR A 195 9.34 -1.70 -6.64
C THR A 195 9.32 -0.29 -6.05
N GLU A 196 9.08 -0.16 -4.73
CA GLU A 196 9.09 1.13 -4.04
C GLU A 196 10.50 1.76 -3.99
N ALA A 197 11.54 0.95 -3.76
CA ALA A 197 12.93 1.42 -3.78
C ALA A 197 13.29 1.97 -5.16
N PHE A 198 12.94 1.26 -6.22
CA PHE A 198 13.16 1.67 -7.60
C PHE A 198 12.39 2.94 -7.95
N ALA A 199 11.15 3.08 -7.48
CA ALA A 199 10.37 4.31 -7.65
C ALA A 199 11.03 5.52 -6.97
N LEU A 200 11.53 5.32 -5.74
CA LEU A 200 12.28 6.35 -5.01
C LEU A 200 13.60 6.70 -5.69
N GLU A 201 14.32 5.74 -6.24
CA GLU A 201 15.55 5.97 -7.02
C GLU A 201 15.28 6.81 -8.26
N ARG A 202 14.27 6.45 -9.07
CA ARG A 202 13.87 7.26 -10.22
C ARG A 202 13.48 8.68 -9.82
N ARG A 203 12.77 8.84 -8.71
CA ARG A 203 12.39 10.16 -8.17
C ARG A 203 13.63 10.98 -7.78
N ILE A 204 14.61 10.37 -7.11
CA ILE A 204 15.88 10.99 -6.74
C ILE A 204 16.63 11.43 -8.00
N GLU A 205 16.77 10.55 -8.99
CA GLU A 205 17.44 10.85 -10.26
C GLU A 205 16.80 12.03 -10.99
N GLN A 206 15.47 12.07 -11.06
CA GLN A 206 14.72 13.18 -11.67
C GLN A 206 15.00 14.51 -10.94
N ILE A 207 15.00 14.51 -9.61
CA ILE A 207 15.27 15.72 -8.82
C ILE A 207 16.71 16.19 -9.03
N LEU A 208 17.68 15.28 -9.07
CA LEU A 208 19.09 15.62 -9.35
C LEU A 208 19.24 16.25 -10.75
N LYS A 209 18.57 15.69 -11.76
CA LYS A 209 18.53 16.27 -13.11
C LYS A 209 17.93 17.68 -13.10
N SER A 210 16.86 17.91 -12.35
CA SER A 210 16.26 19.24 -12.19
C SER A 210 17.20 20.22 -11.49
N LEU A 211 17.92 19.80 -10.43
CA LEU A 211 18.91 20.65 -9.75
C LEU A 211 20.05 21.05 -10.69
N LEU A 212 20.57 20.11 -11.48
CA LEU A 212 21.62 20.39 -12.47
C LEU A 212 21.12 21.35 -13.55
N HIS A 213 19.89 21.17 -14.02
CA HIS A 213 19.28 22.05 -15.00
C HIS A 213 19.13 23.47 -14.45
N GLU A 214 18.63 23.62 -13.24
CA GLU A 214 18.43 24.93 -12.60
C GLU A 214 19.76 25.66 -12.41
N ARG A 215 20.78 24.96 -11.91
CA ARG A 215 22.13 25.53 -11.78
C ARG A 215 22.71 25.94 -13.13
N GLY A 216 22.51 25.12 -14.17
CA GLY A 216 22.96 25.41 -15.53
C GLY A 216 22.24 26.58 -16.21
N ARG A 217 20.99 26.87 -15.84
CA ARG A 217 20.28 28.09 -16.28
C ARG A 217 20.92 29.32 -15.66
N LYS A 218 21.29 29.25 -14.37
CA LYS A 218 21.94 30.36 -13.67
C LYS A 218 23.31 30.70 -14.27
N SER A 219 24.14 29.72 -14.61
CA SER A 219 25.48 29.99 -15.17
C SER A 219 25.48 30.66 -16.56
N LYS A 220 24.31 30.81 -17.20
CA LYS A 220 24.16 31.44 -18.51
C LYS A 220 23.63 32.89 -18.44
N VAL A 221 23.27 33.35 -17.25
CA VAL A 221 22.81 34.72 -16.95
C VAL A 221 23.94 35.45 -16.24
#